data_AF-A0A2N2NNL2-F1
#
_entry.id   AF-A0A2N2NNL2-F1
#
_cell.length_a   1.000
_cell.length_b   1.000
_cell.length_c   1.000
_cell.angle_alpha   90.00
_cell.angle_beta   90.00
_cell.angle_gamma   90.00
#
_symmetry.space_group_name_H-M   'P 1'
#
loop_
_entity.id
_entity.type
_entity.pdbx_description
1 polymer ?
#
loop_
_entity_poly.entity_id
_entity_poly.type
_entity_poly.pdbx_seq_one_letter_code
_entity_poly.pdbx_strand_id
1 'polypeptide(L)'
;MNQMKSPTIYIQVTVAALLYNLLHILAWELPLAVRMGWQINVIGDVLIISVTIISIILISMRKKTGLILGMIPALWAILLQWFLVYIISGYEEPNGIWWYPLFPIFQGIMIVYFIKITYRSDGGQSDHWIGMGFKSPSIYLYATAAFLFVQTGQKFVREIVVGYLQNGGMKGALPSTLLMLIAITAAILLIKRVKWSITLAIFTGSILLMQPVVYHLIMGKPCLGGIWWYPFFTVVQGLFILYFSVRVVLKESEIRNCRAIV
;
A
#
# COMPACT_ATOMS: atom_id res chain seq x y z
N MET A 1 7.08 -8.30 -30.72
CA MET A 1 6.36 -7.45 -29.75
C MET A 1 6.66 -7.96 -28.33
N ASN A 2 7.21 -7.12 -27.45
CA ASN A 2 7.72 -7.51 -26.11
C ASN A 2 6.59 -7.86 -25.12
N GLN A 3 6.04 -9.08 -25.22
CA GLN A 3 5.10 -9.62 -24.24
C GLN A 3 5.82 -10.09 -22.97
N MET A 4 5.13 -9.96 -21.84
CA MET A 4 5.54 -10.47 -20.53
C MET A 4 5.13 -11.94 -20.35
N LYS A 5 6.12 -12.78 -20.07
CA LYS A 5 6.06 -14.16 -19.60
C LYS A 5 5.94 -14.27 -18.08
N SER A 6 6.03 -13.17 -17.32
CA SER A 6 5.89 -13.17 -15.86
C SER A 6 4.61 -13.91 -15.41
N PRO A 7 4.66 -14.72 -14.33
CA PRO A 7 3.48 -15.39 -13.80
C PRO A 7 2.41 -14.39 -13.39
N THR A 8 1.14 -14.79 -13.56
CA THR A 8 -0.03 -13.93 -13.33
C THR A 8 -0.04 -13.28 -11.94
N ILE A 9 0.50 -13.93 -10.92
CA ILE A 9 0.54 -13.35 -9.57
C ILE A 9 1.43 -12.11 -9.46
N TYR A 10 2.58 -12.09 -10.14
CA TYR A 10 3.46 -10.92 -10.12
C TYR A 10 2.77 -9.71 -10.77
N ILE A 11 2.07 -9.97 -11.89
CA ILE A 11 1.23 -8.99 -12.56
C ILE A 11 0.12 -8.48 -11.61
N GLN A 12 -0.60 -9.37 -10.94
CA GLN A 12 -1.67 -9.00 -9.99
C GLN A 12 -1.16 -8.11 -8.86
N VAL A 13 -0.01 -8.43 -8.27
CA VAL A 13 0.57 -7.63 -7.18
C VAL A 13 1.03 -6.26 -7.67
N THR A 14 1.68 -6.18 -8.84
CA THR A 14 2.05 -4.90 -9.45
C THR A 14 0.82 -4.04 -9.76
N VAL A 15 -0.23 -4.64 -10.32
CA VAL A 15 -1.49 -3.93 -10.58
C VAL A 15 -2.14 -3.47 -9.28
N ALA A 16 -2.15 -4.29 -8.22
CA ALA A 16 -2.68 -3.89 -6.92
C ALA A 16 -1.94 -2.69 -6.33
N ALA A 17 -0.60 -2.65 -6.43
CA ALA A 17 0.20 -1.52 -5.96
C ALA A 17 -0.09 -0.23 -6.76
N LEU A 18 -0.20 -0.32 -8.09
CA LEU A 18 -0.56 0.82 -8.94
C LEU A 18 -1.99 1.30 -8.72
N LEU A 19 -2.93 0.36 -8.55
CA LEU A 19 -4.33 0.68 -8.26
C LEU A 19 -4.47 1.36 -6.90
N TYR A 20 -3.72 0.89 -5.90
CA TYR A 20 -3.67 1.54 -4.59
C TYR A 20 -3.18 3.01 -4.69
N ASN A 21 -2.13 3.25 -5.47
CA ASN A 21 -1.63 4.61 -5.72
C ASN A 21 -2.63 5.48 -6.50
N LEU A 22 -3.27 4.92 -7.53
CA LEU A 22 -4.31 5.61 -8.30
C LEU A 22 -5.46 6.08 -7.41
N LEU A 23 -5.96 5.18 -6.56
CA LEU A 23 -7.00 5.52 -5.60
C LEU A 23 -6.51 6.61 -4.65
N HIS A 24 -5.24 6.56 -4.22
CA HIS A 24 -4.65 7.57 -3.34
C HIS A 24 -4.70 8.98 -3.94
N ILE A 25 -4.20 9.12 -5.17
CA ILE A 25 -4.19 10.40 -5.88
C ILE A 25 -5.62 10.94 -6.04
N LEU A 26 -6.55 10.08 -6.48
CA LEU A 26 -7.94 10.48 -6.76
C LEU A 26 -8.70 10.93 -5.51
N ALA A 27 -8.50 10.25 -4.40
CA ALA A 27 -9.32 10.47 -3.21
C ALA A 27 -8.67 11.42 -2.19
N TRP A 28 -7.38 11.74 -2.34
CA TRP A 28 -6.69 12.66 -1.45
C TRP A 28 -6.01 13.81 -2.19
N GLU A 29 -5.04 13.51 -3.05
CA GLU A 29 -4.09 14.52 -3.55
C GLU A 29 -4.75 15.48 -4.51
N LEU A 30 -5.49 14.97 -5.49
CA LEU A 30 -6.19 15.81 -6.46
C LEU A 30 -7.28 16.69 -5.79
N PRO A 31 -8.17 16.16 -4.91
CA PRO A 31 -9.11 16.99 -4.18
C PRO A 31 -8.44 18.08 -3.33
N LEU A 32 -7.31 17.75 -2.66
CA LEU A 32 -6.56 18.71 -1.88
C LEU A 32 -5.96 19.81 -2.76
N ALA A 33 -5.29 19.44 -3.86
CA ALA A 33 -4.70 20.38 -4.80
C ALA A 33 -5.76 21.33 -5.40
N VAL A 34 -6.94 20.81 -5.75
CA VAL A 34 -8.07 21.61 -6.25
C VAL A 34 -8.55 22.59 -5.17
N ARG A 35 -8.75 22.12 -3.94
CA ARG A 35 -9.22 22.97 -2.83
C ARG A 35 -8.25 24.10 -2.51
N MET A 36 -6.95 23.83 -2.61
CA MET A 36 -5.88 24.79 -2.34
C MET A 36 -5.55 25.68 -3.55
N GLY A 37 -6.16 25.43 -4.71
CA GLY A 37 -5.90 26.20 -5.94
C GLY A 37 -4.51 25.96 -6.54
N TRP A 38 -3.85 24.84 -6.22
CA TRP A 38 -2.50 24.52 -6.69
C TRP A 38 -2.53 23.99 -8.12
N GLN A 39 -2.62 24.90 -9.09
CA GLN A 39 -2.81 24.54 -10.50
C GLN A 39 -1.71 23.60 -11.04
N ILE A 40 -0.46 23.77 -10.61
CA ILE A 40 0.66 22.89 -11.01
C ILE A 40 0.42 21.45 -10.53
N ASN A 41 0.00 21.28 -9.28
CA ASN A 41 -0.31 19.96 -8.72
C ASN A 41 -1.52 19.33 -9.38
N VAL A 42 -2.58 20.11 -9.66
CA VAL A 42 -3.78 19.60 -10.35
C VAL A 42 -3.41 19.05 -11.73
N ILE A 43 -2.62 19.78 -12.52
CA ILE A 43 -2.17 19.33 -13.84
C ILE A 43 -1.27 18.10 -13.71
N GLY A 44 -0.33 18.12 -12.76
CA GLY A 44 0.55 16.99 -12.47
C GLY A 44 -0.23 15.72 -12.11
N ASP A 45 -1.15 15.81 -11.16
CA ASP A 45 -1.95 14.69 -10.67
C ASP A 45 -2.82 14.08 -11.78
N VAL A 46 -3.44 14.90 -12.64
CA VAL A 46 -4.23 14.42 -13.79
C VAL A 46 -3.35 13.65 -14.79
N LEU A 47 -2.15 14.15 -15.08
CA LEU A 47 -1.19 13.46 -15.94
C LEU A 47 -0.79 12.12 -15.33
N ILE A 48 -0.45 12.10 -14.04
CA ILE A 48 -0.02 10.89 -13.33
C ILE A 48 -1.15 9.87 -13.23
N ILE A 49 -2.39 10.28 -12.98
CA ILE A 49 -3.58 9.43 -13.04
C ILE A 49 -3.69 8.76 -14.42
N SER A 50 -3.56 9.54 -15.49
CA SER A 50 -3.67 9.04 -16.87
C SER A 50 -2.58 8.02 -17.19
N VAL A 51 -1.33 8.32 -16.83
CA VAL A 51 -0.18 7.40 -16.99
C VAL A 51 -0.38 6.12 -16.18
N THR A 52 -0.92 6.22 -14.95
CA THR A 52 -1.19 5.06 -14.09
C THR A 52 -2.26 4.16 -14.70
N ILE A 53 -3.35 4.72 -15.20
CA ILE A 53 -4.43 3.95 -15.87
C ILE A 53 -3.89 3.23 -17.11
N ILE A 54 -3.15 3.95 -17.97
CA ILE A 54 -2.53 3.36 -19.16
C ILE A 54 -1.56 2.24 -18.77
N SER A 55 -0.74 2.46 -17.74
CA SER A 55 0.17 1.45 -17.21
C SER A 55 -0.58 0.19 -16.77
N ILE A 56 -1.65 0.32 -15.97
CA ILE A 56 -2.48 -0.80 -15.51
C ILE A 56 -3.06 -1.59 -16.68
N ILE A 57 -3.62 -0.90 -17.68
CA ILE A 57 -4.19 -1.54 -18.88
C ILE A 57 -3.10 -2.31 -19.62
N LEU A 58 -1.94 -1.69 -19.88
CA LEU A 58 -0.84 -2.31 -20.61
C LEU A 58 -0.24 -3.50 -19.85
N ILE A 59 -0.09 -3.40 -18.53
CA ILE A 59 0.36 -4.50 -17.66
C ILE A 59 -0.63 -5.66 -17.72
N SER A 60 -1.94 -5.37 -17.66
CA SER A 60 -3.00 -6.37 -17.76
C SER A 60 -3.02 -7.08 -19.13
N MET A 61 -2.68 -6.34 -20.20
CA MET A 61 -2.44 -6.88 -21.54
C MET A 61 -1.07 -7.56 -21.70
N ARG A 62 -0.30 -7.72 -20.61
CA ARG A 62 1.04 -8.32 -20.59
C ARG A 62 2.06 -7.59 -21.47
N LYS A 63 1.96 -6.27 -21.62
CA LYS A 63 2.94 -5.45 -22.36
C LYS A 63 3.99 -4.87 -21.41
N LYS A 64 5.28 -5.09 -21.70
CA LYS A 64 6.41 -4.58 -20.89
C LYS A 64 6.42 -3.06 -20.75
N THR A 65 5.96 -2.35 -21.77
CA THR A 65 5.84 -0.88 -21.74
C THR A 65 4.97 -0.41 -20.58
N GLY A 66 3.98 -1.19 -20.17
CA GLY A 66 3.16 -0.88 -19.00
C GLY A 66 3.97 -0.83 -17.70
N LEU A 67 4.95 -1.72 -17.51
CA LEU A 67 5.84 -1.69 -16.35
C LEU A 67 6.73 -0.44 -16.33
N ILE A 68 7.26 -0.04 -17.49
CA ILE A 68 8.07 1.18 -17.62
C ILE A 68 7.22 2.41 -17.27
N LEU A 69 6.01 2.50 -17.83
CA LEU A 69 5.09 3.60 -17.52
C LEU A 69 4.67 3.59 -16.05
N GLY A 70 4.55 2.43 -15.41
CA GLY A 70 4.23 2.30 -13.99
C GLY A 70 5.31 2.82 -13.04
N MET A 71 6.55 2.99 -13.51
CA MET A 71 7.62 3.61 -12.72
C MET A 71 7.44 5.13 -12.59
N ILE A 72 6.79 5.77 -13.57
CA ILE A 72 6.56 7.22 -13.58
C ILE A 72 5.73 7.68 -12.37
N PRO A 73 4.53 7.13 -12.07
CA PRO A 73 3.78 7.50 -10.88
C PRO A 73 4.54 7.20 -9.57
N ALA A 74 5.37 6.17 -9.55
CA ALA A 74 6.19 5.87 -8.37
C ALA A 74 7.28 6.91 -8.14
N LEU A 75 7.95 7.36 -9.21
CA LEU A 75 8.94 8.42 -9.14
C LEU A 75 8.30 9.77 -8.79
N TRP A 76 7.09 10.05 -9.29
CA TRP A 76 6.31 11.21 -8.90
C TRP A 76 6.07 11.24 -7.39
N ALA A 77 5.56 10.14 -6.84
CA ALA A 77 5.29 10.00 -5.40
C ALA A 77 6.56 10.17 -4.54
N ILE A 78 7.71 9.62 -4.99
CA ILE A 78 8.97 9.68 -4.23
C ILE A 78 9.64 11.07 -4.33
N LEU A 79 9.69 11.67 -5.52
CA LEU A 79 10.60 12.78 -5.81
C LEU A 79 9.90 14.14 -5.85
N LEU A 80 8.70 14.20 -6.42
CA LEU A 80 8.08 15.46 -6.84
C LEU A 80 6.93 15.85 -5.93
N GLN A 81 6.13 14.88 -5.47
CA GLN A 81 4.93 15.11 -4.69
C GLN A 81 5.20 15.95 -3.43
N TRP A 82 6.17 15.52 -2.62
CA TRP A 82 6.49 16.20 -1.38
C TRP A 82 7.17 17.55 -1.60
N PHE A 83 8.01 17.64 -2.63
CA PHE A 83 8.69 18.87 -3.01
C PHE A 83 7.67 19.94 -3.45
N LEU A 84 6.72 19.56 -4.30
CA LEU A 84 5.67 20.45 -4.79
C LEU A 84 4.74 20.91 -3.67
N VAL A 85 4.29 20.00 -2.80
CA VAL A 85 3.34 20.32 -1.72
C VAL A 85 4.00 21.12 -0.60
N TYR A 86 5.18 20.72 -0.12
CA TYR A 86 5.76 21.30 1.09
C TYR A 86 6.80 22.39 0.84
N ILE A 87 7.59 22.27 -0.22
CA ILE A 87 8.66 23.26 -0.49
C ILE A 87 8.13 24.38 -1.38
N ILE A 88 7.45 24.05 -2.48
CA ILE A 88 6.95 25.06 -3.42
C ILE A 88 5.66 25.70 -2.93
N SER A 89 4.69 24.87 -2.54
CA SER A 89 3.35 25.39 -2.20
C SER A 89 3.26 25.96 -0.78
N GLY A 90 4.35 25.86 0.01
CA GLY A 90 4.45 26.42 1.36
C GLY A 90 3.32 25.95 2.28
N TYR A 91 2.81 24.74 2.05
CA TYR A 91 1.66 24.24 2.79
C TYR A 91 2.05 23.98 4.24
N GLU A 92 1.69 24.94 5.09
CA GLU A 92 1.71 24.77 6.53
C GLU A 92 0.54 23.87 6.92
N GLU A 93 0.78 22.56 6.88
CA GLU A 93 -0.14 21.60 7.46
C GLU A 93 -0.39 22.03 8.92
N PRO A 94 -1.65 22.15 9.40
CA PRO A 94 -1.97 22.63 10.75
C PRO A 94 -1.32 21.82 11.89
N ASN A 95 -0.71 20.69 11.54
CA ASN A 95 -0.09 19.75 12.47
C ASN A 95 1.45 19.86 12.48
N GLY A 96 2.09 20.63 11.58
CA GLY A 96 3.50 21.05 11.66
C GLY A 96 4.58 20.04 11.27
N ILE A 97 4.42 19.27 10.19
CA ILE A 97 5.00 17.92 10.13
C ILE A 97 5.74 17.59 8.82
N TRP A 98 7.06 17.47 8.90
CA TRP A 98 7.99 17.07 7.83
C TRP A 98 7.97 15.58 7.46
N TRP A 99 7.20 14.76 8.17
CA TRP A 99 7.10 13.30 7.96
C TRP A 99 5.88 12.87 7.13
N TYR A 100 4.97 13.78 6.74
CA TYR A 100 3.91 13.48 5.76
C TYR A 100 4.43 12.94 4.40
N PRO A 101 5.57 13.43 3.86
CA PRO A 101 6.23 12.85 2.68
C PRO A 101 6.56 11.36 2.77
N LEU A 102 6.68 10.80 3.98
CA LEU A 102 7.07 9.39 4.14
C LEU A 102 6.05 8.43 3.53
N PHE A 103 4.75 8.76 3.60
CA PHE A 103 3.70 7.90 3.06
C PHE A 103 3.79 7.72 1.53
N PRO A 104 3.81 8.79 0.70
CA PRO A 104 3.99 8.65 -0.74
C PRO A 104 5.35 8.05 -1.11
N ILE A 105 6.40 8.28 -0.31
CA ILE A 105 7.70 7.61 -0.49
C ILE A 105 7.57 6.09 -0.30
N PHE A 106 6.92 5.62 0.77
CA PHE A 106 6.71 4.19 1.01
C PHE A 106 5.86 3.55 -0.10
N GLN A 107 4.83 4.24 -0.58
CA GLN A 107 4.02 3.79 -1.72
C GLN A 107 4.86 3.67 -2.99
N GLY A 108 5.67 4.69 -3.32
CA GLY A 108 6.52 4.64 -4.49
C GLY A 108 7.57 3.54 -4.42
N ILE A 109 8.22 3.34 -3.26
CA ILE A 109 9.16 2.23 -3.03
C ILE A 109 8.47 0.88 -3.26
N MET A 110 7.26 0.70 -2.74
CA MET A 110 6.46 -0.51 -2.95
C MET A 110 6.19 -0.77 -4.44
N ILE A 111 5.78 0.25 -5.20
CA ILE A 111 5.51 0.12 -6.64
C ILE A 111 6.80 -0.24 -7.40
N VAL A 112 7.91 0.47 -7.15
CA VAL A 112 9.21 0.20 -7.77
C VAL A 112 9.66 -1.24 -7.49
N TYR A 113 9.52 -1.68 -6.24
CA TYR A 113 9.88 -3.04 -5.83
C TYR A 113 9.09 -4.09 -6.62
N PHE A 114 7.76 -3.96 -6.70
CA PHE A 114 6.95 -4.94 -7.43
C PHE A 114 7.14 -4.88 -8.94
N ILE A 115 7.33 -3.70 -9.54
CA ILE A 115 7.67 -3.58 -10.96
C ILE A 115 8.98 -4.31 -11.25
N LYS A 116 10.01 -4.10 -10.41
CA LYS A 116 11.32 -4.74 -10.56
C LYS A 116 11.24 -6.27 -10.46
N ILE A 117 10.46 -6.78 -9.50
CA ILE A 117 10.28 -8.22 -9.35
C ILE A 117 9.51 -8.81 -10.53
N THR A 118 8.42 -8.17 -10.95
CA THR A 118 7.63 -8.62 -12.11
C THR A 118 8.49 -8.64 -13.38
N TYR A 119 9.35 -7.64 -13.56
CA TYR A 119 10.31 -7.61 -14.67
C TYR A 119 11.37 -8.71 -14.58
N ARG A 120 11.91 -9.02 -13.40
CA ARG A 120 12.90 -10.09 -13.21
C ARG A 120 12.31 -11.48 -13.42
N SER A 121 11.09 -11.71 -12.93
CA SER A 121 10.39 -12.99 -13.08
C SER A 121 10.12 -13.32 -14.56
N ASP A 122 10.01 -12.31 -15.42
CA ASP A 122 9.92 -12.47 -16.88
C ASP A 122 11.11 -13.23 -17.49
N GLY A 123 12.28 -13.12 -16.85
CA GLY A 123 13.53 -13.76 -17.27
C GLY A 123 13.71 -15.20 -16.76
N GLY A 124 12.70 -15.80 -16.13
CA GLY A 124 12.75 -17.20 -15.68
C GLY A 124 13.49 -17.46 -14.37
N GLN A 125 13.88 -16.41 -13.63
CA GLN A 125 14.38 -16.60 -12.25
C GLN A 125 13.22 -16.99 -11.33
N SER A 126 13.18 -18.25 -10.89
CA SER A 126 12.27 -18.71 -9.85
C SER A 126 12.76 -18.29 -8.47
N ASP A 127 11.85 -17.91 -7.58
CA ASP A 127 12.18 -17.65 -6.17
C ASP A 127 12.82 -18.90 -5.55
N HIS A 128 14.11 -18.83 -5.21
CA HIS A 128 14.78 -19.90 -4.48
C HIS A 128 14.19 -20.04 -3.07
N TRP A 129 13.79 -21.27 -2.74
CA TRP A 129 13.30 -21.65 -1.43
C TRP A 129 14.46 -21.71 -0.44
N ILE A 130 14.50 -20.79 0.52
CA ILE A 130 15.47 -20.84 1.61
C ILE A 130 14.69 -20.75 2.93
N GLY A 131 14.45 -21.90 3.57
CA GLY A 131 14.02 -21.94 4.98
C GLY A 131 12.82 -22.83 5.34
N MET A 132 12.68 -23.10 6.65
CA MET A 132 11.50 -23.72 7.26
C MET A 132 10.39 -22.68 7.40
N GLY A 133 9.28 -22.84 6.68
CA GLY A 133 8.18 -21.86 6.68
C GLY A 133 7.09 -22.18 5.66
N PHE A 134 6.37 -21.14 5.20
CA PHE A 134 5.43 -21.26 4.10
C PHE A 134 6.11 -21.69 2.79
N LYS A 135 5.50 -22.67 2.12
CA LYS A 135 5.68 -23.18 0.75
C LYS A 135 4.86 -22.42 -0.32
N SER A 136 4.13 -21.37 0.05
CA SER A 136 3.47 -20.46 -0.90
C SER A 136 4.47 -19.54 -1.62
N PRO A 137 4.22 -19.11 -2.87
CA PRO A 137 5.06 -18.15 -3.57
C PRO A 137 5.36 -16.92 -2.72
N SER A 138 6.64 -16.54 -2.65
CA SER A 138 7.15 -15.49 -1.75
C SER A 138 6.47 -14.14 -1.97
N ILE A 139 6.07 -13.90 -3.22
CA ILE A 139 5.40 -12.68 -3.66
C ILE A 139 4.08 -12.40 -2.90
N TYR A 140 3.34 -13.43 -2.47
CA TYR A 140 2.13 -13.22 -1.67
C TYR A 140 2.47 -12.68 -0.27
N LEU A 141 3.56 -13.17 0.32
CA LEU A 141 4.05 -12.73 1.63
C LEU A 141 4.62 -11.31 1.52
N TYR A 142 5.39 -11.03 0.46
CA TYR A 142 5.95 -9.69 0.21
C TYR A 142 4.86 -8.66 -0.08
N ALA A 143 3.82 -9.02 -0.85
CA ALA A 143 2.65 -8.17 -1.06
C ALA A 143 2.01 -7.78 0.27
N THR A 144 1.68 -8.78 1.09
CA THR A 144 1.07 -8.58 2.41
C THR A 144 1.96 -7.71 3.31
N ALA A 145 3.26 -7.99 3.38
CA ALA A 145 4.21 -7.22 4.17
C ALA A 145 4.33 -5.77 3.68
N ALA A 146 4.36 -5.53 2.37
CA ALA A 146 4.46 -4.19 1.80
C ALA A 146 3.23 -3.34 2.15
N PHE A 147 2.01 -3.89 2.03
CA PHE A 147 0.80 -3.18 2.45
C PHE A 147 0.79 -2.94 3.97
N LEU A 148 1.30 -3.85 4.80
CA LEU A 148 1.44 -3.60 6.25
C LEU A 148 2.44 -2.47 6.57
N PHE A 149 3.55 -2.37 5.84
CA PHE A 149 4.51 -1.27 6.01
C PHE A 149 3.94 0.08 5.57
N VAL A 150 3.20 0.14 4.46
CA VAL A 150 2.50 1.35 4.03
C VAL A 150 1.49 1.79 5.10
N GLN A 151 0.79 0.85 5.74
CA GLN A 151 -0.15 1.15 6.83
C GLN A 151 0.56 1.73 8.04
N THR A 152 1.72 1.15 8.38
CA THR A 152 2.58 1.60 9.47
C THR A 152 3.00 3.05 9.24
N GLY A 153 3.45 3.38 8.04
CA GLY A 153 3.79 4.76 7.67
C GLY A 153 2.60 5.71 7.83
N GLN A 154 1.41 5.32 7.34
CA GLN A 154 0.20 6.11 7.46
C GLN A 154 -0.21 6.34 8.93
N LYS A 155 -0.21 5.28 9.75
CA LYS A 155 -0.59 5.33 11.17
C LYS A 155 0.39 6.14 12.00
N PHE A 156 1.69 5.99 11.73
CA PHE A 156 2.72 6.79 12.36
C PHE A 156 2.48 8.27 12.11
N VAL A 157 2.40 8.66 10.83
CA VAL A 157 2.24 10.06 10.43
C VAL A 157 0.95 10.66 11.00
N ARG A 158 -0.17 9.96 10.88
CA ARG A 158 -1.50 10.55 11.12
C ARG A 158 -2.07 10.34 12.51
N GLU A 159 -1.70 9.27 13.21
CA GLU A 159 -2.33 8.96 14.50
C GLU A 159 -1.39 9.09 15.67
N ILE A 160 -0.12 8.72 15.48
CA ILE A 160 0.88 8.93 16.53
C ILE A 160 1.28 10.39 16.52
N VAL A 161 1.78 10.95 15.42
CA VAL A 161 2.28 12.32 15.48
C VAL A 161 1.13 13.33 15.61
N VAL A 162 0.15 13.31 14.71
CA VAL A 162 -0.98 14.26 14.79
C VAL A 162 -1.89 13.97 15.99
N GLY A 163 -2.18 12.71 16.28
CA GLY A 163 -3.05 12.34 17.41
C GLY A 163 -2.43 12.65 18.77
N TYR A 164 -1.10 12.52 18.92
CA TYR A 164 -0.39 12.96 20.13
C TYR A 164 -0.46 14.49 20.31
N LEU A 165 -0.29 15.25 19.23
CA LEU A 165 -0.32 16.72 19.27
C LEU A 165 -1.72 17.29 19.49
N GLN A 166 -2.78 16.66 18.97
CA GLN A 166 -4.12 17.27 18.93
C GLN A 166 -5.21 16.56 19.75
N ASN A 167 -5.07 15.29 20.12
CA ASN A 167 -6.17 14.48 20.67
C ASN A 167 -5.89 13.87 22.07
N GLY A 168 -5.11 14.55 22.92
CA GLY A 168 -5.01 14.20 24.35
C GLY A 168 -3.78 13.37 24.77
N GLY A 169 -2.65 13.52 24.05
CA GLY A 169 -1.36 12.95 24.45
C GLY A 169 -1.30 11.42 24.40
N MET A 170 -0.69 10.78 25.40
CA MET A 170 -0.42 9.33 25.40
C MET A 170 -1.67 8.45 25.22
N LYS A 171 -2.84 8.87 25.70
CA LYS A 171 -4.08 8.06 25.62
C LYS A 171 -4.58 7.88 24.19
N GLY A 172 -4.40 8.89 23.33
CA GLY A 172 -4.74 8.81 21.91
C GLY A 172 -3.71 8.04 21.08
N ALA A 173 -2.44 8.11 21.47
CA ALA A 173 -1.33 7.46 20.76
C ALA A 173 -1.20 5.96 21.06
N LEU A 174 -1.60 5.49 22.25
CA LEU A 174 -1.39 4.10 22.68
C LEU A 174 -2.02 3.05 21.74
N PRO A 175 -3.30 3.16 21.33
CA PRO A 175 -3.92 2.16 20.45
C PRO A 175 -3.27 2.12 19.06
N SER A 176 -2.91 3.29 18.51
CA SER A 176 -2.26 3.40 17.20
C SER A 176 -0.82 2.90 17.22
N THR A 177 -0.08 3.14 18.30
CA THR A 177 1.26 2.56 18.53
C THR A 177 1.20 1.04 18.62
N LEU A 178 0.22 0.48 19.36
CA LEU A 178 0.06 -0.97 19.47
C LEU A 178 -0.25 -1.59 18.11
N LEU A 179 -1.18 -1.02 17.35
CA LEU A 179 -1.52 -1.51 16.01
C LEU A 179 -0.33 -1.41 15.05
N MET A 180 0.47 -0.35 15.16
CA MET A 180 1.70 -0.16 14.38
C MET A 180 2.73 -1.26 14.70
N LEU A 181 2.95 -1.57 15.98
CA LEU A 181 3.86 -2.63 16.40
C LEU A 181 3.39 -4.01 15.93
N ILE A 182 2.08 -4.29 15.97
CA ILE A 182 1.50 -5.53 15.43
C ILE A 182 1.74 -5.61 13.92
N ALA A 183 1.50 -4.52 13.17
CA ALA A 183 1.69 -4.48 11.73
C ALA A 183 3.16 -4.69 11.32
N ILE A 184 4.10 -4.02 12.00
CA ILE A 184 5.54 -4.19 11.77
C ILE A 184 5.96 -5.63 12.08
N THR A 185 5.52 -6.16 13.22
CA THR A 185 5.85 -7.53 13.63
C THR A 185 5.30 -8.54 12.62
N ALA A 186 4.05 -8.39 12.18
CA ALA A 186 3.45 -9.23 11.16
C ALA A 186 4.25 -9.16 9.84
N ALA A 187 4.63 -7.96 9.39
CA ALA A 187 5.41 -7.77 8.16
C ALA A 187 6.80 -8.43 8.23
N ILE A 188 7.53 -8.25 9.34
CA ILE A 188 8.85 -8.88 9.56
C ILE A 188 8.71 -10.41 9.57
N LEU A 189 7.71 -10.94 10.29
CA LEU A 189 7.48 -12.38 10.39
C LEU A 189 7.02 -12.98 9.05
N LEU A 190 6.26 -12.24 8.23
CA LEU A 190 5.89 -12.62 6.86
C LEU A 190 7.13 -12.72 5.96
N ILE A 191 8.04 -11.74 6.02
CA ILE A 191 9.31 -11.77 5.29
C ILE A 191 10.15 -12.98 5.72
N LYS A 192 10.17 -13.29 7.03
CA LYS A 192 10.81 -14.48 7.58
C LYS A 192 10.01 -15.77 7.38
N ARG A 193 8.85 -15.72 6.72
CA ARG A 193 7.94 -16.85 6.40
C ARG A 193 7.45 -17.65 7.61
N VAL A 194 7.30 -17.01 8.76
CA VAL A 194 6.82 -17.66 10.00
C VAL A 194 5.30 -17.90 9.91
N LYS A 195 4.82 -19.11 10.25
CA LYS A 195 3.41 -19.51 10.04
C LYS A 195 2.38 -18.58 10.72
N TRP A 196 2.65 -18.16 11.95
CA TRP A 196 1.77 -17.29 12.73
C TRP A 196 1.63 -15.88 12.17
N SER A 197 2.52 -15.47 11.26
CA SER A 197 2.49 -14.13 10.67
C SER A 197 1.22 -13.85 9.87
N ILE A 198 0.62 -14.87 9.25
CA ILE A 198 -0.65 -14.73 8.51
C ILE A 198 -1.80 -14.40 9.45
N THR A 199 -1.86 -15.04 10.63
CA THR A 199 -2.91 -14.75 11.61
C THR A 199 -2.84 -13.29 12.04
N LEU A 200 -1.63 -12.78 12.31
CA LEU A 200 -1.41 -11.37 12.64
C LEU A 200 -1.77 -10.43 11.47
N ALA A 201 -1.45 -10.82 10.23
CA ALA A 201 -1.80 -10.05 9.04
C ALA A 201 -3.32 -9.99 8.82
N ILE A 202 -4.03 -11.13 8.95
CA ILE A 202 -5.50 -11.20 8.85
C ILE A 202 -6.15 -10.38 9.95
N PHE A 203 -5.66 -10.49 11.18
CA PHE A 203 -6.14 -9.70 12.31
C PHE A 203 -5.97 -8.20 12.03
N THR A 204 -4.79 -7.78 11.60
CA THR A 204 -4.51 -6.39 11.24
C THR A 204 -5.43 -5.92 10.11
N GLY A 205 -5.55 -6.69 9.02
CA GLY A 205 -6.43 -6.37 7.90
C GLY A 205 -7.90 -6.22 8.31
N SER A 206 -8.37 -7.07 9.22
CA SER A 206 -9.75 -7.02 9.75
C SER A 206 -9.99 -5.75 10.57
N ILE A 207 -9.01 -5.34 11.40
CA ILE A 207 -9.08 -4.07 12.13
C ILE A 207 -9.17 -2.90 11.15
N LEU A 208 -8.39 -2.91 10.06
CA LEU A 208 -8.42 -1.85 9.05
C LEU A 208 -9.78 -1.75 8.37
N LEU A 209 -10.43 -2.88 8.07
CA LEU A 209 -11.80 -2.89 7.54
C LEU A 209 -12.82 -2.28 8.52
N MET A 210 -12.62 -2.43 9.82
CA MET A 210 -13.51 -1.90 10.86
C MET A 210 -13.27 -0.43 11.18
N GLN A 211 -12.15 0.17 10.76
CA GLN A 211 -11.84 1.56 11.07
C GLN A 211 -12.92 2.57 10.64
N PRO A 212 -13.52 2.52 9.44
CA PRO A 212 -14.64 3.39 9.10
C PRO A 212 -15.80 3.32 10.10
N VAL A 213 -16.18 2.10 10.51
CA VAL A 213 -17.26 1.87 11.46
C VAL A 213 -16.92 2.50 12.80
N VAL A 214 -15.71 2.24 13.30
CA VAL A 214 -15.26 2.79 14.58
C VAL A 214 -15.18 4.32 14.54
N TYR A 215 -14.54 4.90 13.52
CA TYR A 215 -14.30 6.35 13.49
C TYR A 215 -15.57 7.17 13.19
N HIS A 216 -16.45 6.69 12.30
CA HIS A 216 -17.58 7.48 11.83
C HIS A 216 -18.90 7.11 12.50
N LEU A 217 -19.14 5.82 12.79
CA LEU A 217 -20.39 5.39 13.42
C LEU A 217 -20.29 5.39 14.95
N ILE A 218 -19.17 4.95 15.52
CA ILE A 218 -19.02 4.83 16.97
C ILE A 218 -18.50 6.12 17.59
N MET A 219 -17.40 6.67 17.07
CA MET A 219 -16.76 7.85 17.66
C MET A 219 -17.39 9.18 17.20
N GLY A 220 -18.29 9.14 16.21
CA GLY A 220 -19.00 10.31 15.70
C GLY A 220 -18.08 11.45 15.26
N LYS A 221 -16.81 11.17 14.94
CA LYS A 221 -15.84 12.21 14.61
C LYS A 221 -16.27 12.85 13.29
N PRO A 222 -16.56 14.16 13.25
CA PRO A 222 -16.83 14.84 12.00
C PRO A 222 -15.60 14.65 11.12
N CYS A 223 -15.82 14.25 9.88
CA CYS A 223 -14.76 14.08 8.89
C CYS A 223 -13.93 15.36 8.90
N LEU A 224 -12.70 15.34 9.43
CA LEU A 224 -11.82 16.50 9.44
C LEU A 224 -11.71 16.99 7.99
N GLY A 225 -12.37 18.12 7.69
CA GLY A 225 -12.40 18.74 6.37
C GLY A 225 -13.36 18.15 5.33
N GLY A 226 -14.35 17.32 5.69
CA GLY A 226 -15.32 16.76 4.71
C GLY A 226 -14.81 15.58 3.89
N ILE A 227 -13.72 14.94 4.31
CA ILE A 227 -13.02 13.90 3.53
C ILE A 227 -13.50 12.52 3.98
N TRP A 228 -14.55 12.01 3.34
CA TRP A 228 -15.07 10.63 3.49
C TRP A 228 -14.10 9.55 2.99
N TRP A 229 -13.01 9.98 2.36
CA TRP A 229 -12.07 9.11 1.67
C TRP A 229 -11.03 8.44 2.59
N TYR A 230 -10.79 8.96 3.80
CA TYR A 230 -9.80 8.35 4.71
C TYR A 230 -10.16 6.91 5.12
N PRO A 231 -11.38 6.63 5.58
CA PRO A 231 -11.78 5.25 5.86
C PRO A 231 -11.76 4.36 4.62
N PHE A 232 -12.06 4.92 3.44
CA PHE A 232 -12.02 4.17 2.18
C PHE A 232 -10.61 3.63 1.91
N PHE A 233 -9.55 4.42 2.14
CA PHE A 233 -8.17 3.95 1.98
C PHE A 233 -7.80 2.80 2.91
N THR A 234 -8.13 2.95 4.20
CA THR A 234 -7.88 1.90 5.19
C THR A 234 -8.64 0.62 4.85
N VAL A 235 -9.84 0.74 4.26
CA VAL A 235 -10.61 -0.41 3.78
C VAL A 235 -9.94 -1.07 2.57
N VAL A 236 -9.59 -0.31 1.54
CA VAL A 236 -8.92 -0.84 0.34
C VAL A 236 -7.61 -1.56 0.73
N GLN A 237 -6.85 -0.98 1.65
CA GLN A 237 -5.63 -1.58 2.17
C GLN A 237 -5.90 -2.86 2.97
N GLY A 238 -6.92 -2.84 3.85
CA GLY A 238 -7.38 -4.03 4.58
C GLY A 238 -7.81 -5.15 3.63
N LEU A 239 -8.53 -4.83 2.55
CA LEU A 239 -8.92 -5.78 1.52
C LEU A 239 -7.71 -6.41 0.83
N PHE A 240 -6.70 -5.63 0.45
CA PHE A 240 -5.49 -6.19 -0.15
C PHE A 240 -4.71 -7.08 0.82
N ILE A 241 -4.56 -6.67 2.08
CA ILE A 241 -3.89 -7.48 3.11
C ILE A 241 -4.62 -8.82 3.29
N LEU A 242 -5.93 -8.81 3.41
CA LEU A 242 -6.74 -10.02 3.56
C LEU A 242 -6.69 -10.89 2.32
N TYR A 243 -6.86 -10.31 1.13
CA TYR A 243 -6.82 -11.03 -0.14
C TYR A 243 -5.51 -11.80 -0.30
N PHE A 244 -4.36 -11.14 -0.17
CA PHE A 244 -3.06 -11.80 -0.34
C PHE A 244 -2.77 -12.80 0.80
N SER A 245 -3.17 -12.51 2.04
CA SER A 245 -3.03 -13.44 3.17
C SER A 245 -3.84 -14.72 2.98
N VAL A 246 -5.09 -14.62 2.54
CA VAL A 246 -5.96 -15.79 2.27
C VAL A 246 -5.40 -16.61 1.11
N ARG A 247 -4.87 -15.97 0.07
CA ARG A 247 -4.24 -16.67 -1.06
C ARG A 247 -3.04 -17.51 -0.64
N VAL A 248 -2.26 -17.07 0.36
CA VAL A 248 -1.20 -17.91 0.95
C VAL A 248 -1.80 -19.17 1.57
N VAL A 249 -2.83 -19.04 2.41
CA VAL A 249 -3.46 -20.17 3.11
C VAL A 249 -4.03 -21.19 2.11
N LEU A 250 -4.73 -20.72 1.08
CA LEU A 250 -5.28 -21.58 0.04
C LEU A 250 -4.18 -22.33 -0.70
N LYS A 251 -3.10 -21.64 -1.08
CA LYS A 251 -1.99 -22.27 -1.80
C LYS A 251 -1.25 -23.31 -0.96
N GLU A 252 -1.10 -23.07 0.34
CA GLU A 252 -0.56 -24.08 1.27
C GLU A 252 -1.44 -25.33 1.39
N SER A 253 -2.77 -25.16 1.32
CA SER A 253 -3.70 -26.29 1.36
C SER A 253 -3.57 -27.13 0.10
N GLU A 254 -3.52 -26.50 -1.08
CA GLU A 254 -3.32 -27.19 -2.36
C GLU A 254 -2.02 -28.00 -2.38
N ILE A 255 -0.90 -27.41 -1.95
CA ILE A 255 0.40 -28.08 -1.91
C ILE A 255 0.40 -29.28 -0.96
N ARG A 256 -0.31 -29.19 0.17
CA ARG A 256 -0.45 -30.30 1.12
C ARG A 256 -1.29 -31.44 0.53
N ASN A 257 -2.41 -31.12 -0.10
CA ASN A 257 -3.32 -32.11 -0.68
C ASN A 257 -2.67 -32.89 -1.84
N CYS A 258 -1.88 -32.22 -2.70
CA CYS A 258 -1.13 -32.89 -3.76
C CYS A 258 -0.09 -33.90 -3.24
N ARG A 259 0.39 -33.76 -2.00
CA ARG A 259 1.32 -34.72 -1.38
C ARG A 259 0.64 -35.88 -0.67
N ALA A 260 -0.65 -35.77 -0.36
CA ALA A 260 -1.41 -36.84 0.28
C ALA A 260 -1.92 -37.88 -0.74
N ILE A 261 -1.82 -37.57 -2.04
CA ILE A 261 -2.29 -38.41 -3.16
C ILE A 261 -1.13 -39.22 -3.78
N VAL A 262 0.12 -38.95 -3.36
CA VAL A 262 1.34 -39.68 -3.80
C VAL A 262 1.84 -40.53 -2.64
#